data_AF-A0A1Z8VC27-F1
#
_entry.id   AF-A0A1Z8VC27-F1
#
_cell.length_a   1.000
_cell.length_b   1.000
_cell.length_c   1.000
_cell.angle_alpha   90.00
_cell.angle_beta   90.00
_cell.angle_gamma   90.00
#
_symmetry.space_group_name_H-M   'P 1'
#
loop_
_entity.id
_entity.type
_entity.pdbx_description
1 polymer ?
#
loop_
_entity_poly.entity_id
_entity_poly.type
_entity_poly.pdbx_seq_one_letter_code
_entity_poly.pdbx_strand_id
1 'polypeptide(L)'
;MKRKKEREPELLQYRIEYSIDDDFPTERFFMSLNPKDALSQLCHICIKSSPFDDLKQGELDLFTQAFSNPDIDTLERPDLLPVPDPIPDEDFPEPEPEPEPVKIEEGENTKDDPDDEAAEDFFNSTFQQEEQTPTPPEVKPDPAAEHRKKQEERLEEIALIQSKNEARLQEFENLRGKVGQVLEWFEAKLSILTFEEYNRWIDKWISLEYPLPKEEDDPEAEPDSSDP
;
A
#
# COMPACT_ATOMS: atom_id res chain seq x y z
N MET A 1 -44.64 -5.63 15.67
CA MET A 1 -43.60 -5.91 14.67
C MET A 1 -42.98 -7.26 14.99
N LYS A 2 -43.28 -8.31 14.21
CA LYS A 2 -42.64 -9.62 14.38
C LYS A 2 -41.30 -9.55 13.65
N ARG A 3 -40.18 -9.64 14.38
CA ARG A 3 -38.86 -9.84 13.76
C ARG A 3 -38.96 -11.12 12.93
N LYS A 4 -38.78 -11.02 11.61
CA LYS A 4 -38.63 -12.21 10.76
C LYS A 4 -37.40 -12.93 11.32
N LYS A 5 -37.58 -14.14 11.84
CA LYS A 5 -36.44 -15.02 12.12
C LYS A 5 -35.85 -15.34 10.76
N GLU A 6 -34.68 -14.77 10.45
CA GLU A 6 -33.86 -15.23 9.34
C GLU A 6 -33.61 -16.72 9.60
N ARG A 7 -34.10 -17.55 8.69
CA ARG A 7 -33.86 -18.99 8.71
C ARG A 7 -32.41 -19.18 8.32
N GLU A 8 -31.68 -19.98 9.09
CA GLU A 8 -30.30 -20.32 8.74
C GLU A 8 -30.26 -20.85 7.30
N PRO A 9 -29.29 -20.40 6.49
CA PRO A 9 -29.22 -20.78 5.10
C PRO A 9 -28.96 -22.29 5.02
N GLU A 10 -29.71 -22.94 4.15
CA GLU A 10 -29.75 -24.39 4.13
C GLU A 10 -28.62 -24.95 3.27
N LEU A 11 -27.89 -25.93 3.80
CA LEU A 11 -26.89 -26.65 3.02
C LEU A 11 -27.56 -27.63 2.06
N LEU A 12 -27.25 -27.47 0.78
CA LEU A 12 -27.65 -28.34 -0.31
C LEU A 12 -26.53 -29.34 -0.60
N GLN A 13 -26.90 -30.53 -1.09
CA GLN A 13 -25.95 -31.55 -1.49
C GLN A 13 -25.69 -31.44 -2.99
N TYR A 14 -24.42 -31.34 -3.36
CA TYR A 14 -23.97 -31.30 -4.74
C TYR A 14 -23.16 -32.54 -5.09
N ARG A 15 -23.23 -32.96 -6.35
CA ARG A 15 -22.46 -34.06 -6.93
C ARG A 15 -21.67 -33.51 -8.11
N ILE A 16 -20.35 -33.68 -8.05
CA ILE A 16 -19.46 -33.24 -9.12
C ILE A 16 -18.61 -34.43 -9.55
N GLU A 17 -18.68 -34.76 -10.82
CA GLU A 17 -17.78 -35.69 -11.49
C GLU A 17 -16.79 -34.90 -12.33
N TYR A 18 -15.50 -35.15 -12.13
CA TYR A 18 -14.44 -34.42 -12.82
C TYR A 18 -13.28 -35.34 -13.20
N SER A 19 -12.53 -34.97 -14.23
CA SER A 19 -11.24 -35.57 -14.58
C SER A 19 -10.15 -34.51 -14.57
N ILE A 20 -8.92 -34.93 -14.24
CA ILE A 20 -7.72 -34.09 -14.31
C ILE A 20 -6.78 -34.73 -15.33
N ASP A 21 -6.33 -33.99 -16.33
CA ASP A 21 -5.39 -34.46 -17.36
C ASP A 21 -5.84 -35.75 -18.09
N ASP A 22 -7.15 -35.83 -18.38
CA ASP A 22 -7.79 -37.01 -19.00
C ASP A 22 -7.65 -38.32 -18.20
N ASP A 23 -7.36 -38.25 -16.90
CA ASP A 23 -7.42 -39.41 -16.01
C ASP A 23 -8.85 -39.94 -15.81
N PHE A 24 -8.97 -41.07 -15.11
CA PHE A 24 -10.26 -41.65 -14.76
C PHE A 24 -11.15 -40.64 -14.00
N PRO A 25 -12.42 -40.48 -14.41
CA PRO A 25 -13.37 -39.63 -13.72
C PRO A 25 -13.48 -39.95 -12.24
N THR A 26 -13.46 -38.91 -11.42
CA THR A 26 -13.64 -38.99 -9.97
C THR A 26 -14.94 -38.29 -9.59
N GLU A 27 -15.79 -39.00 -8.85
CA GLU A 27 -17.03 -38.46 -8.30
C GLU A 27 -16.82 -37.98 -6.86
N ARG A 28 -17.35 -36.79 -6.55
CA ARG A 28 -17.34 -36.20 -5.21
C ARG A 28 -18.70 -35.61 -4.86
N PHE A 29 -18.99 -35.63 -3.56
CA PHE A 29 -20.20 -35.05 -2.98
C PHE A 29 -19.82 -33.93 -2.03
N PHE A 30 -20.51 -32.80 -2.14
CA PHE A 30 -20.27 -31.60 -1.36
C PHE A 30 -21.55 -31.17 -0.65
N MET A 31 -21.40 -30.56 0.53
CA MET A 31 -22.47 -29.87 1.22
C MET A 31 -22.13 -28.37 1.18
N SER A 32 -22.93 -27.59 0.46
CA SER A 32 -22.65 -26.17 0.18
C SER A 32 -23.92 -25.35 0.19
N LEU A 33 -23.79 -24.03 0.37
CA LEU A 33 -24.94 -23.12 0.35
C LEU A 33 -25.41 -22.81 -1.09
N ASN A 34 -24.47 -22.81 -2.03
CA ASN A 34 -24.69 -22.49 -3.43
C ASN A 34 -23.72 -23.34 -4.31
N PRO A 35 -23.93 -23.41 -5.64
CA PRO A 35 -23.06 -24.19 -6.52
C PRO A 35 -21.63 -23.63 -6.61
N LYS A 36 -21.44 -22.31 -6.46
CA LYS A 36 -20.12 -21.66 -6.47
C LYS A 36 -19.26 -22.10 -5.26
N ASP A 37 -19.87 -22.29 -4.11
CA ASP A 37 -19.24 -22.81 -2.89
C ASP A 37 -18.85 -24.28 -3.08
N ALA A 38 -19.65 -25.08 -3.81
CA ALA A 38 -19.30 -26.46 -4.16
C ALA A 38 -18.08 -26.51 -5.10
N LEU A 39 -18.05 -25.66 -6.14
CA LEU A 39 -16.87 -25.49 -6.98
C LEU A 39 -15.65 -25.03 -6.17
N SER A 40 -15.86 -24.13 -5.21
CA SER A 40 -14.80 -23.66 -4.32
C SER A 40 -14.18 -24.80 -3.50
N GLN A 41 -15.02 -25.69 -2.96
CA GLN A 41 -14.56 -26.89 -2.24
C GLN A 41 -13.84 -27.86 -3.18
N LEU A 42 -14.30 -28.01 -4.42
CA LEU A 42 -13.62 -28.82 -5.43
C LEU A 42 -12.21 -28.31 -5.70
N CYS A 43 -12.01 -26.99 -5.86
CA CYS A 43 -10.68 -26.38 -6.04
C CYS A 43 -9.72 -26.76 -4.92
N HIS A 44 -10.15 -26.65 -3.67
CA HIS A 44 -9.35 -26.99 -2.50
C HIS A 44 -8.88 -28.46 -2.49
N ILE A 45 -9.65 -29.35 -3.11
CA ILE A 45 -9.27 -30.75 -3.26
C ILE A 45 -8.29 -30.90 -4.43
N CYS A 46 -8.62 -30.32 -5.58
CA CYS A 46 -7.88 -30.49 -6.82
C CYS A 46 -6.52 -29.77 -6.81
N ILE A 47 -6.34 -28.74 -6.00
CA ILE A 47 -5.07 -28.03 -5.88
C ILE A 47 -3.95 -28.95 -5.38
N LYS A 48 -4.29 -29.94 -4.54
CA LYS A 48 -3.34 -30.92 -4.00
C LYS A 48 -2.80 -31.90 -5.05
N SER A 49 -3.51 -32.02 -6.18
CA SER A 49 -3.08 -32.78 -7.36
C SER A 49 -2.43 -31.91 -8.43
N SER A 50 -2.33 -30.60 -8.20
CA SER A 50 -1.71 -29.64 -9.11
C SER A 50 -0.25 -29.39 -8.73
N PRO A 51 0.58 -28.80 -9.62
CA PRO A 51 1.94 -28.38 -9.29
C PRO A 51 2.00 -27.14 -8.36
N PHE A 52 0.85 -26.64 -7.89
CA PHE A 52 0.70 -25.44 -7.07
C PHE A 52 0.18 -25.77 -5.66
N ASP A 53 0.51 -26.95 -5.12
CA ASP A 53 0.07 -27.41 -3.80
C ASP A 53 0.69 -26.61 -2.63
N ASP A 54 1.61 -25.69 -2.94
CA ASP A 54 2.34 -24.83 -2.00
C ASP A 54 1.77 -23.40 -1.90
N LEU A 55 0.60 -23.13 -2.47
CA LEU A 55 -0.09 -21.84 -2.35
C LEU A 55 -0.34 -21.47 -0.89
N LYS A 56 -0.05 -20.21 -0.54
CA LYS A 56 -0.42 -19.68 0.79
C LYS A 56 -1.94 -19.55 0.88
N GLN A 57 -2.49 -19.59 2.09
CA GLN A 57 -3.95 -19.54 2.29
C GLN A 57 -4.62 -18.36 1.56
N GLY A 58 -4.08 -17.15 1.66
CA GLY A 58 -4.65 -16.00 0.95
C GLY A 58 -4.59 -16.11 -0.58
N GLU A 59 -3.56 -16.76 -1.14
CA GLU A 59 -3.45 -17.02 -2.57
C GLU A 59 -4.45 -18.10 -3.02
N LEU A 60 -4.62 -19.13 -2.20
CA LEU A 60 -5.59 -20.21 -2.41
C LEU A 60 -7.03 -19.69 -2.35
N ASP A 61 -7.34 -18.81 -1.41
CA ASP A 61 -8.67 -18.19 -1.27
C ASP A 61 -9.00 -17.36 -2.52
N LEU A 62 -8.07 -16.51 -2.97
CA LEU A 62 -8.22 -15.71 -4.19
C LEU A 62 -8.40 -16.56 -5.44
N PHE A 63 -7.58 -17.60 -5.59
CA PHE A 63 -7.71 -18.56 -6.68
C PHE A 63 -9.08 -19.25 -6.65
N THR A 64 -9.49 -19.73 -5.48
CA THR A 64 -10.76 -20.44 -5.31
C THR A 64 -11.95 -19.53 -5.65
N GLN A 65 -11.90 -18.28 -5.21
CA GLN A 65 -12.91 -17.29 -5.52
C GLN A 65 -12.97 -17.00 -7.02
N ALA A 66 -11.80 -16.84 -7.67
CA ALA A 66 -11.69 -16.55 -9.10
C ALA A 66 -12.16 -17.74 -9.96
N PHE A 67 -11.85 -18.97 -9.55
CA PHE A 67 -12.32 -20.17 -10.25
C PHE A 67 -13.85 -20.31 -10.17
N SER A 68 -14.42 -20.09 -9.00
CA SER A 68 -15.87 -20.23 -8.78
C SER A 68 -16.68 -19.05 -9.33
N ASN A 69 -16.02 -17.91 -9.57
CA ASN A 69 -16.61 -16.68 -10.12
C ASN A 69 -15.69 -16.07 -11.19
N PRO A 70 -15.61 -16.68 -12.38
CA PRO A 70 -14.70 -16.19 -13.43
C PRO A 70 -15.06 -14.80 -13.97
N ASP A 71 -16.32 -14.36 -13.80
CA ASP A 71 -16.81 -13.08 -14.27
C ASP A 71 -16.55 -11.90 -13.32
N ILE A 72 -16.11 -12.17 -12.08
CA ILE A 72 -15.85 -11.16 -11.07
C ILE A 72 -14.33 -10.99 -10.93
N ASP A 73 -13.84 -9.76 -11.06
CA ASP A 73 -12.45 -9.46 -10.73
C ASP A 73 -12.28 -9.56 -9.21
N THR A 74 -11.72 -10.67 -8.74
CA THR A 74 -11.59 -10.96 -7.31
C THR A 74 -10.42 -10.21 -6.66
N LEU A 75 -9.53 -9.64 -7.46
CA LEU A 75 -8.31 -9.00 -6.98
C LEU A 75 -8.40 -7.48 -7.12
N GLU A 76 -8.71 -6.80 -6.01
CA GLU A 76 -8.73 -5.35 -5.98
C GLU A 76 -7.31 -4.75 -6.01
N ARG A 77 -7.13 -3.73 -6.83
CA ARG A 77 -5.88 -2.98 -6.91
C ARG A 77 -5.60 -2.28 -5.57
N PRO A 78 -4.37 -2.35 -5.03
CA PRO A 78 -4.06 -1.76 -3.73
C PRO A 78 -4.15 -0.23 -3.77
N ASP A 79 -4.65 0.35 -2.68
CA ASP A 79 -4.62 1.79 -2.45
C ASP A 79 -3.19 2.28 -2.23
N LEU A 80 -2.84 3.35 -2.95
CA LEU A 80 -1.52 3.96 -2.88
C LEU A 80 -1.47 5.02 -1.78
N LEU A 81 -0.36 5.08 -1.05
CA LEU A 81 -0.14 6.12 -0.06
C LEU A 81 -0.05 7.50 -0.74
N PRO A 82 -0.75 8.51 -0.21
CA PRO A 82 -0.70 9.85 -0.75
C PRO A 82 0.67 10.48 -0.50
N VAL A 83 1.13 11.27 -1.48
CA VAL A 83 2.37 12.04 -1.43
C VAL A 83 2.10 13.36 -0.67
N PRO A 84 2.99 13.83 0.22
CA PRO A 84 2.85 15.10 0.92
C PRO A 84 2.62 16.29 -0.02
N ASP A 85 1.77 17.24 0.41
CA ASP A 85 1.46 18.44 -0.36
C ASP A 85 2.72 19.28 -0.65
N PRO A 86 2.78 20.01 -1.77
CA PRO A 86 3.88 20.92 -2.06
C PRO A 86 4.04 21.99 -0.99
N ILE A 87 5.28 22.23 -0.55
CA ILE A 87 5.59 23.39 0.30
C ILE A 87 5.53 24.63 -0.59
N PRO A 88 4.78 25.69 -0.22
CA PRO A 88 4.74 26.94 -0.98
C PRO A 88 6.14 27.53 -1.18
N ASP A 89 6.40 28.07 -2.36
CA ASP A 89 7.63 28.82 -2.63
C ASP A 89 7.59 30.12 -1.83
N GLU A 90 8.50 30.26 -0.86
CA GLU A 90 8.69 31.50 -0.11
C GLU A 90 9.79 32.31 -0.82
N ASP A 91 9.46 33.54 -1.26
CA ASP A 91 10.44 34.49 -1.78
C ASP A 91 11.33 34.99 -0.64
N PHE A 92 12.45 34.32 -0.41
CA PHE A 92 13.45 34.77 0.54
C PHE A 92 14.27 35.91 -0.07
N PRO A 93 14.39 37.08 0.60
CA PRO A 93 15.26 38.14 0.12
C PRO A 93 16.71 37.66 0.08
N GLU A 94 17.39 37.95 -1.03
CA GLU A 94 18.80 37.63 -1.25
C GLU A 94 19.64 38.13 -0.06
N PRO A 95 20.53 37.31 0.54
CA PRO A 95 21.34 37.74 1.67
C PRO A 95 22.19 38.94 1.25
N GLU A 96 22.14 40.03 2.02
CA GLU A 96 22.96 41.22 1.77
C GLU A 96 24.44 40.82 1.68
N PRO A 97 25.19 41.31 0.66
CA PRO A 97 26.58 40.92 0.45
C PRO A 97 27.41 41.24 1.70
N GLU A 98 28.20 40.25 2.14
CA GLU A 98 29.14 40.42 3.25
C GLU A 98 30.00 41.67 3.01
N PRO A 99 30.16 42.57 4.00
CA PRO A 99 31.00 43.75 3.83
C PRO A 99 32.44 43.31 3.54
N GLU A 100 32.99 43.78 2.42
CA GLU A 100 34.35 43.47 2.00
C GLU A 100 35.35 43.72 3.14
N PRO A 101 36.33 42.82 3.36
CA PRO A 101 37.33 43.02 4.41
C PRO A 101 38.12 44.28 4.10
N VAL A 102 38.05 45.25 5.02
CA VAL A 102 38.78 46.51 4.97
C VAL A 102 40.27 46.20 4.79
N LYS A 103 40.82 46.52 3.61
CA LYS A 103 42.26 46.57 3.36
C LYS A 103 42.86 47.62 4.29
N ILE A 104 43.61 47.18 5.28
CA ILE A 104 44.52 48.04 6.03
C ILE A 104 45.73 48.26 5.11
N GLU A 105 45.85 49.46 4.53
CA GLU A 105 47.08 49.88 3.84
C GLU A 105 48.19 50.10 4.86
N GLU A 106 49.29 49.36 4.71
CA GLU A 106 50.57 49.68 5.34
C GLU A 106 51.13 50.96 4.71
N GLY A 107 51.39 51.97 5.54
CA GLY A 107 52.03 53.23 5.15
C GLY A 107 53.13 53.60 6.14
N GLU A 108 54.36 53.52 5.66
CA GLU A 108 55.64 53.59 6.37
C GLU A 108 56.11 55.05 6.67
N ASN A 109 56.72 55.25 7.86
CA ASN A 109 57.78 56.19 8.26
C ASN A 109 57.73 57.70 7.90
N THR A 110 57.79 58.59 8.92
CA THR A 110 58.98 59.46 9.19
C THR A 110 58.92 60.20 10.55
N LYS A 111 60.09 60.34 11.18
CA LYS A 111 60.43 61.01 12.46
C LYS A 111 60.20 62.52 12.47
N ASP A 112 59.96 63.09 13.66
CA ASP A 112 60.86 64.08 14.30
C ASP A 112 60.38 64.45 15.74
N ASP A 113 61.30 64.30 16.71
CA ASP A 113 61.30 64.84 18.09
C ASP A 113 61.98 66.25 18.07
N PRO A 114 61.86 67.17 19.07
CA PRO A 114 62.18 66.86 20.48
C PRO A 114 61.49 67.67 21.62
N ASP A 115 61.70 67.14 22.84
CA ASP A 115 61.80 67.75 24.20
C ASP A 115 60.68 68.67 24.74
N ASP A 116 60.07 68.33 25.89
CA ASP A 116 60.60 68.72 27.22
C ASP A 116 59.72 68.23 28.41
N GLU A 117 60.43 67.71 29.39
CA GLU A 117 60.23 67.41 30.82
C GLU A 117 58.89 67.19 31.59
N ALA A 118 58.97 66.14 32.43
CA ALA A 118 58.55 66.02 33.84
C ALA A 118 57.09 65.71 34.21
N ALA A 119 56.84 64.49 34.70
CA ALA A 119 56.67 64.19 36.15
C ALA A 119 56.07 62.79 36.40
N GLU A 120 56.93 61.93 36.96
CA GLU A 120 56.72 60.86 37.96
C GLU A 120 55.30 60.38 38.32
N ASP A 121 55.15 59.05 38.21
CA ASP A 121 54.29 58.12 38.94
C ASP A 121 53.76 58.58 40.30
N PHE A 122 52.44 58.43 40.55
CA PHE A 122 51.94 57.70 41.73
C PHE A 122 50.40 57.51 41.72
N PHE A 123 49.98 56.29 42.08
CA PHE A 123 48.65 55.88 42.55
C PHE A 123 47.60 55.39 41.53
N ASN A 124 47.76 54.10 41.19
CA ASN A 124 46.72 53.11 40.91
C ASN A 124 45.35 53.44 41.56
N SER A 125 44.38 53.81 40.73
CA SER A 125 42.96 53.70 41.08
C SER A 125 42.37 52.55 40.27
N THR A 126 42.24 51.41 40.92
CA THR A 126 41.49 50.25 40.44
C THR A 126 40.04 50.66 40.19
N PHE A 127 39.72 50.98 38.94
CA PHE A 127 38.36 51.26 38.48
C PHE A 127 37.97 50.27 37.37
N GLN A 128 37.10 49.34 37.75
CA GLN A 128 36.11 48.59 36.97
C GLN A 128 36.45 48.19 35.52
N GLN A 129 36.59 46.89 35.30
CA GLN A 129 35.93 46.23 34.17
C GLN A 129 35.50 44.83 34.62
N GLU A 130 34.22 44.69 34.94
CA GLU A 130 33.57 43.38 34.90
C GLU A 130 33.70 42.86 33.46
N GLU A 131 34.34 41.70 33.29
CA GLU A 131 34.31 40.95 32.04
C GLU A 131 32.85 40.63 31.70
N GLN A 132 32.21 41.49 30.92
CA GLN A 132 31.09 41.08 30.10
C GLN A 132 31.66 40.18 29.01
N THR A 133 31.64 38.88 29.28
CA THR A 133 31.70 37.88 28.21
C THR A 133 30.56 38.22 27.24
N PRO A 134 30.86 38.54 25.96
CA PRO A 134 29.80 38.72 24.98
C PRO A 134 29.11 37.37 24.83
N THR A 135 27.85 37.32 25.21
CA THR A 135 26.98 36.19 24.88
C THR A 135 27.00 36.05 23.36
N PRO A 136 27.26 34.86 22.78
CA PRO A 136 27.21 34.69 21.35
C PRO A 136 25.81 35.13 20.89
N PRO A 137 25.68 35.96 19.84
CA PRO A 137 24.37 36.28 19.30
C PRO A 137 23.69 34.96 18.92
N GLU A 138 22.49 34.72 19.45
CA GLU A 138 21.64 33.63 18.97
C GLU A 138 21.42 33.85 17.47
N VAL A 139 22.14 33.10 16.65
CA VAL A 139 21.97 33.09 15.20
C VAL A 139 20.60 32.47 14.96
N LYS A 140 19.59 33.31 14.74
CA LYS A 140 18.30 32.87 14.22
C LYS A 140 18.59 32.07 12.95
N PRO A 141 18.11 30.82 12.82
CA PRO A 141 18.31 30.06 11.61
C PRO A 141 17.80 30.86 10.42
N ASP A 142 18.57 30.89 9.33
CA ASP A 142 18.17 31.52 8.08
C ASP A 142 16.86 30.86 7.60
N PRO A 143 15.75 31.61 7.44
CA PRO A 143 14.48 31.08 6.96
C PRO A 143 14.62 30.32 5.63
N ALA A 144 15.54 30.74 4.76
CA ALA A 144 15.83 30.05 3.50
C ALA A 144 16.49 28.68 3.72
N ALA A 145 17.33 28.55 4.75
CA ALA A 145 17.94 27.28 5.13
C ALA A 145 16.91 26.32 5.76
N GLU A 146 15.98 26.81 6.57
CA GLU A 146 14.88 26.00 7.11
C GLU A 146 13.93 25.51 6.02
N HIS A 147 13.61 26.35 5.03
CA HIS A 147 12.75 25.97 3.90
C HIS A 147 13.41 24.92 3.00
N ARG A 148 14.69 25.09 2.65
CA ARG A 148 15.46 24.06 1.93
C ARG A 148 15.46 22.73 2.68
N LYS A 149 15.69 22.75 4.00
CA LYS A 149 15.66 21.53 4.82
C LYS A 149 14.29 20.85 4.80
N LYS A 150 13.19 21.62 4.90
CA LYS A 150 11.83 21.06 4.78
C LYS A 150 11.55 20.50 3.38
N GLN A 151 12.06 21.12 2.33
CA GLN A 151 11.95 20.59 0.97
C GLN A 151 12.73 19.27 0.81
N GLU A 152 13.94 19.18 1.37
CA GLU A 152 14.73 17.95 1.39
C GLU A 152 14.01 16.84 2.16
N GLU A 153 13.54 17.11 3.39
CA GLU A 153 12.76 16.16 4.21
C GLU A 153 11.50 15.69 3.46
N ARG A 154 10.80 16.60 2.76
CA ARG A 154 9.66 16.24 1.91
C ARG A 154 10.07 15.33 0.77
N LEU A 155 11.15 15.62 0.05
CA LEU A 155 11.60 14.79 -1.07
C LEU A 155 12.01 13.39 -0.60
N GLU A 156 12.63 13.27 0.58
CA GLU A 156 12.94 11.99 1.21
C GLU A 156 11.66 11.21 1.56
N GLU A 157 10.66 11.88 2.14
CA GLU A 157 9.36 11.27 2.46
C GLU A 157 8.64 10.78 1.19
N ILE A 158 8.68 11.57 0.12
CA ILE A 158 8.13 11.20 -1.19
C ILE A 158 8.82 9.98 -1.75
N ALA A 159 10.15 9.94 -1.73
CA ALA A 159 10.91 8.80 -2.23
C ALA A 159 10.56 7.52 -1.45
N LEU A 160 10.42 7.61 -0.13
CA LEU A 160 10.01 6.49 0.71
C LEU A 160 8.58 6.02 0.39
N ILE A 161 7.63 6.95 0.21
CA ILE A 161 6.24 6.65 -0.13
C ILE A 161 6.15 5.99 -1.51
N GLN A 162 6.87 6.53 -2.50
CA GLN A 162 6.93 5.96 -3.85
C GLN A 162 7.49 4.55 -3.83
N SER A 163 8.59 4.31 -3.12
CA SER A 163 9.18 2.96 -2.97
C SER A 163 8.20 1.97 -2.34
N LYS A 164 7.47 2.38 -1.29
CA LYS A 164 6.43 1.54 -0.67
C LYS A 164 5.28 1.24 -1.63
N ASN A 165 4.83 2.23 -2.39
CA ASN A 165 3.75 2.07 -3.35
C ASN A 165 4.16 1.15 -4.51
N GLU A 166 5.38 1.27 -5.00
CA GLU A 166 5.95 0.38 -6.01
C GLU A 166 6.01 -1.07 -5.51
N ALA A 167 6.50 -1.28 -4.29
CA ALA A 167 6.54 -2.61 -3.67
C ALA A 167 5.13 -3.24 -3.57
N ARG A 168 4.12 -2.47 -3.14
CA ARG A 168 2.73 -2.94 -3.08
C ARG A 168 2.17 -3.31 -4.45
N LEU A 169 2.44 -2.49 -5.46
CA LEU A 169 2.00 -2.79 -6.83
C LEU A 169 2.68 -4.04 -7.37
N GLN A 170 3.97 -4.22 -7.09
CA GLN A 170 4.72 -5.41 -7.51
C GLN A 170 4.18 -6.67 -6.83
N GLU A 171 3.88 -6.61 -5.53
CA GLU A 171 3.23 -7.71 -4.80
C GLU A 171 1.87 -8.06 -5.40
N PHE A 172 1.06 -7.06 -5.73
CA PHE A 172 -0.23 -7.25 -6.40
C PHE A 172 -0.08 -7.92 -7.77
N GLU A 173 0.82 -7.42 -8.64
CA GLU A 173 1.02 -8.01 -9.97
C GLU A 173 1.56 -9.45 -9.89
N ASN A 174 2.47 -9.72 -8.95
CA ASN A 174 2.97 -11.07 -8.71
C ASN A 174 1.85 -12.02 -8.27
N LEU A 175 0.98 -11.57 -7.36
CA LEU A 175 -0.16 -12.34 -6.87
C LEU A 175 -1.16 -12.60 -8.00
N ARG A 176 -1.50 -11.57 -8.77
CA ARG A 176 -2.36 -11.66 -9.95
C ARG A 176 -1.81 -12.65 -10.98
N GLY A 177 -0.53 -12.54 -11.29
CA GLY A 177 0.16 -13.44 -12.21
C GLY A 177 0.13 -14.89 -11.73
N LYS A 178 0.37 -15.12 -10.43
CA LYS A 178 0.31 -16.46 -9.83
C LYS A 178 -1.10 -17.05 -9.91
N VAL A 179 -2.12 -16.31 -9.50
CA VAL A 179 -3.52 -16.76 -9.58
C VAL A 179 -3.92 -17.07 -11.02
N GLY A 180 -3.55 -16.20 -11.97
CA GLY A 180 -3.79 -16.41 -13.39
C GLY A 180 -3.16 -17.69 -13.94
N GLN A 181 -1.91 -17.98 -13.57
CA GLN A 181 -1.23 -19.23 -13.97
C GLN A 181 -1.93 -20.48 -13.43
N VAL A 182 -2.40 -20.44 -12.19
CA VAL A 182 -3.12 -21.57 -11.59
C VAL A 182 -4.46 -21.77 -12.31
N LEU A 183 -5.19 -20.69 -12.59
CA LEU A 183 -6.44 -20.74 -13.34
C LEU A 183 -6.25 -21.31 -14.75
N GLU A 184 -5.26 -20.83 -15.49
CA GLU A 184 -4.96 -21.33 -16.84
C GLU A 184 -4.62 -22.82 -16.83
N TRP A 185 -3.86 -23.28 -15.83
CA TRP A 185 -3.56 -24.70 -15.66
C TRP A 185 -4.83 -25.51 -15.37
N PHE A 186 -5.70 -25.01 -14.48
CA PHE A 186 -6.97 -25.67 -14.16
C PHE A 186 -7.90 -25.71 -15.36
N GLU A 187 -8.05 -24.62 -16.10
CA GLU A 187 -8.87 -24.58 -17.31
C GLU A 187 -8.37 -25.58 -18.37
N ALA A 188 -7.06 -25.75 -18.49
CA ALA A 188 -6.47 -26.68 -19.45
C ALA A 188 -6.53 -28.15 -19.01
N LYS A 189 -6.57 -28.44 -17.70
CA LYS A 189 -6.40 -29.80 -17.16
C LYS A 189 -7.62 -30.36 -16.46
N LEU A 190 -8.44 -29.54 -15.81
CA LEU A 190 -9.63 -29.96 -15.08
C LEU A 190 -10.84 -29.92 -16.02
N SER A 191 -11.48 -31.06 -16.22
CA SER A 191 -12.74 -31.17 -16.93
C SER A 191 -13.85 -31.57 -15.96
N ILE A 192 -14.87 -30.72 -15.82
CA ILE A 192 -16.09 -31.07 -15.07
C ILE A 192 -17.04 -31.77 -16.04
N LEU A 193 -17.35 -33.04 -15.75
CA LEU A 193 -18.13 -33.93 -16.61
C LEU A 193 -19.61 -33.90 -16.24
N THR A 194 -19.90 -33.96 -14.94
CA THR A 194 -21.26 -33.81 -14.41
C THR A 194 -21.25 -32.89 -13.21
N PHE A 195 -22.24 -32.01 -13.14
CA PHE A 195 -22.48 -31.14 -12.00
C PHE A 195 -23.98 -31.19 -11.70
N GLU A 196 -24.34 -31.64 -10.49
CA GLU A 196 -25.72 -31.82 -10.11
C GLU A 196 -26.00 -31.38 -8.68
N GLU A 197 -27.22 -30.94 -8.44
CA GLU A 197 -27.76 -30.61 -7.13
C GLU A 197 -28.84 -31.63 -6.73
N TYR A 198 -28.80 -32.09 -5.48
CA TYR A 198 -29.84 -32.97 -4.96
C TYR A 198 -31.05 -32.19 -4.46
N ASN A 199 -32.19 -32.41 -5.13
CA ASN A 199 -33.47 -31.88 -4.71
C ASN A 199 -34.19 -32.86 -3.78
N ARG A 200 -34.13 -32.58 -2.47
CA ARG A 200 -34.76 -33.40 -1.42
C ARG A 200 -36.29 -33.50 -1.51
N TRP A 201 -36.96 -32.59 -2.21
CA TRP A 201 -38.43 -32.56 -2.26
C TRP A 201 -38.99 -33.55 -3.28
N ILE A 202 -38.23 -33.80 -4.35
CA ILE A 202 -38.58 -34.75 -5.40
C ILE A 202 -37.67 -35.98 -5.42
N ASP A 203 -36.73 -36.06 -4.49
CA ASP A 203 -35.75 -37.15 -4.33
C ASP A 203 -34.98 -37.45 -5.63
N LYS A 204 -34.49 -36.40 -6.27
CA LYS A 204 -33.78 -36.48 -7.56
C LYS A 204 -32.62 -35.51 -7.64
N TRP A 205 -31.62 -35.91 -8.42
CA TRP A 205 -30.54 -35.05 -8.87
C TRP A 205 -30.98 -34.20 -10.06
N ILE A 206 -30.65 -32.92 -10.03
CA ILE A 206 -30.90 -31.94 -11.07
C ILE A 206 -29.56 -31.51 -11.63
N SER A 207 -29.36 -31.69 -12.94
CA SER A 207 -28.13 -31.25 -13.60
C SER A 207 -28.06 -29.73 -13.66
N LEU A 208 -26.90 -29.20 -13.27
CA LEU A 208 -26.51 -27.81 -13.38
C LEU A 208 -25.64 -27.62 -14.62
N GLU A 209 -25.78 -26.46 -15.27
CA GLU A 209 -24.91 -26.08 -16.36
C GLU A 209 -23.54 -25.63 -15.82
N TYR A 210 -22.47 -25.98 -16.54
CA TYR A 210 -21.12 -25.51 -16.25
C TYR A 210 -20.47 -25.00 -17.56
N PRO A 211 -19.87 -23.81 -17.59
CA PRO A 211 -19.76 -22.82 -16.49
C PRO A 211 -21.12 -22.33 -15.98
N LEU A 212 -21.18 -21.89 -14.72
CA LEU A 212 -22.42 -21.38 -14.13
C LEU A 212 -22.87 -20.09 -14.84
N PRO A 213 -24.19 -19.88 -15.01
CA PRO A 213 -24.71 -18.66 -15.62
C PRO A 213 -24.42 -17.42 -14.76
N LYS A 214 -24.41 -16.26 -15.41
CA LYS A 214 -24.20 -14.97 -14.75
C LYS A 214 -25.41 -14.63 -13.89
N GLU A 215 -25.19 -14.01 -12.74
CA GLU A 215 -26.26 -13.59 -11.83
C GLU A 215 -27.21 -12.57 -12.48
N GLU A 216 -26.77 -11.82 -13.51
CA GLU A 216 -27.63 -10.93 -14.30
C GLU A 216 -28.65 -11.66 -15.19
N ASP A 217 -28.40 -12.93 -15.50
CA ASP A 217 -29.28 -13.78 -16.30
C ASP A 217 -30.24 -14.60 -15.42
N ASP A 218 -30.22 -14.42 -14.09
CA ASP A 218 -31.15 -15.08 -13.18
C ASP A 218 -32.49 -14.33 -13.12
N PRO A 219 -33.57 -14.87 -13.71
CA PRO A 219 -34.88 -14.23 -13.67
C PRO A 219 -35.51 -14.20 -12.27
N GLU A 220 -34.92 -14.85 -11.26
CA GLU A 220 -35.38 -14.82 -9.86
C GLU A 220 -34.66 -13.76 -9.00
N ALA A 221 -33.64 -13.09 -9.52
CA ALA A 221 -33.01 -11.93 -8.88
C ALA A 221 -33.90 -10.69 -9.04
N GLU A 222 -35.06 -10.69 -8.36
CA GLU A 222 -35.87 -9.48 -8.18
C GLU A 222 -34.97 -8.39 -7.57
N PRO A 223 -34.79 -7.23 -8.24
CA PRO A 223 -34.07 -6.13 -7.63
C PRO A 223 -34.86 -5.68 -6.41
N ASP A 224 -34.26 -5.80 -5.23
CA ASP A 224 -34.79 -5.28 -3.98
C ASP A 224 -34.85 -3.74 -4.11
N SER A 225 -35.94 -3.24 -4.68
CA SER A 225 -36.23 -1.83 -4.81
C SER A 225 -36.56 -1.30 -3.42
N SER A 226 -35.52 -0.93 -2.69
CA SER A 226 -35.61 -0.22 -1.42
C SER A 226 -34.79 1.06 -1.52
N ASP A 227 -35.28 2.00 -2.34
CA ASP A 227 -34.86 3.41 -2.31
C ASP A 227 -35.69 4.14 -1.24
N PRO A 228 -35.06 4.83 -0.26
CA PRO A 228 -35.69 5.92 0.48
C PRO A 228 -35.47 7.30 -0.17
#